data_AF-A0A0U1LRA1-F1
#
_entry.id   AF-A0A0U1LRA1-F1
#
_cell.length_a   1.000
_cell.length_b   1.000
_cell.length_c   1.000
_cell.angle_alpha   90.00
_cell.angle_beta   90.00
_cell.angle_gamma   90.00
#
_symmetry.space_group_name_H-M   'P 1'
#
loop_
_entity.id
_entity.type
_entity.pdbx_description
1 polymer ?
#
loop_
_entity_poly.entity_id
_entity_poly.type
_entity_poly.pdbx_seq_one_letter_code
_entity_poly.pdbx_strand_id
1 'polypeptide(L)'
;MPKDYIARLVYDRTHLSITIVKMSLEVIGGISFREFRNRKFAEIVFCAVSSEQQVKGYGSHLMAHLKDYVKATSPIMHFLTYADNYATGYFQKQGFTEDITLDSSIWMGWIKDYEGGTLMQCSMVPKIRYLEVGRMLRKQKEAVLAKMRNLSKSHVIHPPCQQWENGVTPIDPVSIAAIRATGWSPEMDELAREPRHGPHFNEMRRFLNQIQNHKQAWPFLSPVNKDEVPDYYNVITSPMDLSTMEERLEHDDYAAPKDLVGDLKLIFSNCRRYNDATTVYAKCAEKLEKYMRKLIKGIPEWVDLHQE
;
A
#
# COMPACT_ATOMS: atom_id res chain seq x y z
N MET A 1 -19.96 12.00 8.69
CA MET A 1 -21.14 12.50 7.96
C MET A 1 -22.32 12.73 8.90
N PRO A 2 -23.23 13.68 8.64
CA PRO A 2 -24.42 13.94 9.46
C PRO A 2 -25.41 12.78 9.48
N LYS A 3 -26.11 12.57 10.61
CA LYS A 3 -27.06 11.46 10.79
C LYS A 3 -28.22 11.48 9.79
N ASP A 4 -28.84 12.65 9.59
CA ASP A 4 -29.98 12.80 8.67
C ASP A 4 -29.59 12.51 7.22
N TYR A 5 -28.34 12.86 6.87
CA TYR A 5 -27.80 12.58 5.55
C TYR A 5 -27.65 11.07 5.31
N ILE A 6 -27.13 10.33 6.29
CA ILE A 6 -26.98 8.88 6.23
C ILE A 6 -28.36 8.23 6.09
N ALA A 7 -29.31 8.57 6.97
CA ALA A 7 -30.66 7.99 6.93
C ALA A 7 -31.34 8.25 5.59
N ARG A 8 -31.25 9.47 5.06
CA ARG A 8 -31.85 9.85 3.78
C ARG A 8 -31.35 8.98 2.64
N LEU A 9 -30.05 8.71 2.55
CA LEU A 9 -29.48 7.92 1.45
C LEU A 9 -29.66 6.41 1.64
N VAL A 10 -29.56 5.90 2.88
CA VAL A 10 -29.80 4.48 3.17
C VAL A 10 -31.24 4.07 2.86
N TYR A 11 -32.21 4.95 3.13
CA TYR A 11 -33.63 4.70 2.84
C TYR A 11 -34.09 5.21 1.47
N ASP A 12 -33.18 5.74 0.65
CA ASP A 12 -33.50 6.22 -0.69
C ASP A 12 -33.78 5.04 -1.62
N ARG A 13 -34.88 5.10 -2.38
CA ARG A 13 -35.31 4.00 -3.27
C ARG A 13 -34.37 3.74 -4.45
N THR A 14 -33.50 4.70 -4.77
CA THR A 14 -32.49 4.57 -5.84
C THR A 14 -31.18 3.98 -5.34
N HIS A 15 -31.04 3.80 -4.02
CA HIS A 15 -29.87 3.18 -3.40
C HIS A 15 -30.18 1.73 -3.04
N LEU A 16 -29.17 0.88 -3.16
CA LEU A 16 -29.19 -0.51 -2.74
C LEU A 16 -28.19 -0.70 -1.61
N SER A 17 -28.47 -1.66 -0.73
CA SER A 17 -27.54 -2.01 0.35
C SER A 17 -27.37 -3.51 0.42
N ILE A 18 -26.11 -3.94 0.57
CA ILE A 18 -25.77 -5.32 0.93
C ILE A 18 -25.26 -5.32 2.37
N THR A 19 -25.79 -6.21 3.19
CA THR A 19 -25.46 -6.28 4.62
C THR A 19 -25.04 -7.68 5.02
N ILE A 20 -24.11 -7.75 5.99
CA ILE A 20 -23.80 -8.98 6.69
C ILE A 20 -24.61 -8.99 7.97
N VAL A 21 -25.43 -10.01 8.13
CA VAL A 21 -26.33 -10.17 9.28
C VAL A 21 -26.04 -11.51 9.93
N LYS A 22 -25.94 -11.53 11.27
CA LYS A 22 -25.88 -12.78 12.03
C LYS A 22 -27.24 -13.48 11.99
N MET A 23 -27.26 -14.77 12.33
CA MET A 23 -28.53 -15.51 12.48
C MET A 23 -29.47 -14.89 13.53
N SER A 24 -28.92 -14.14 14.50
CA SER A 24 -29.67 -13.37 15.48
C SER A 24 -30.32 -12.09 14.94
N LEU A 25 -30.22 -11.83 13.62
CA LEU A 25 -30.65 -10.59 12.95
C LEU A 25 -29.82 -9.33 13.32
N GLU A 26 -28.70 -9.52 14.01
CA GLU A 26 -27.75 -8.44 14.30
C GLU A 26 -26.94 -8.08 13.05
N VAL A 27 -26.93 -6.81 12.66
CA VAL A 27 -26.16 -6.31 11.52
C VAL A 27 -24.69 -6.11 11.92
N ILE A 28 -23.78 -6.82 11.23
CA ILE A 28 -22.33 -6.72 11.44
C ILE A 28 -21.73 -5.57 10.62
N GLY A 29 -22.22 -5.36 9.41
CA GLY A 29 -21.68 -4.38 8.48
C GLY A 29 -22.50 -4.30 7.20
N GLY A 30 -22.25 -3.27 6.40
CA GLY A 30 -23.00 -3.00 5.19
C GLY A 30 -22.25 -2.14 4.19
N ILE A 31 -22.59 -2.30 2.92
CA ILE A 31 -22.22 -1.37 1.85
C ILE A 31 -23.51 -0.86 1.21
N SER A 32 -23.67 0.45 1.19
CA SER A 32 -24.74 1.13 0.43
C SER A 32 -24.15 1.73 -0.83
N PHE A 33 -24.80 1.46 -1.97
CA PHE A 33 -24.33 1.88 -3.28
C PHE A 33 -25.49 2.29 -4.19
N ARG A 34 -25.18 3.09 -5.20
CA ARG A 34 -26.12 3.57 -6.21
C ARG A 34 -25.63 3.18 -7.61
N GLU A 35 -26.51 2.57 -8.38
CA GLU A 35 -26.18 2.08 -9.72
C GLU A 35 -26.50 3.09 -10.82
N PHE A 36 -25.54 3.35 -11.71
CA PHE A 36 -25.74 4.11 -12.95
C PHE A 36 -25.59 3.16 -14.14
N ARG A 37 -26.58 2.28 -14.35
CA ARG A 37 -26.53 1.18 -15.33
C ARG A 37 -26.17 1.63 -16.76
N ASN A 38 -26.75 2.73 -17.22
CA ASN A 38 -26.48 3.29 -18.56
C ASN A 38 -25.03 3.81 -18.71
N ARG A 39 -24.39 4.15 -17.59
CA ARG A 39 -23.02 4.67 -17.50
C ARG A 39 -22.02 3.60 -17.04
N LYS A 40 -22.48 2.37 -16.79
CA LYS A 40 -21.68 1.19 -16.42
C LYS A 40 -20.81 1.35 -15.16
N PHE A 41 -21.17 2.27 -14.27
CA PHE A 41 -20.52 2.43 -12.96
C PHE A 41 -21.55 2.46 -11.82
N ALA A 42 -21.08 2.21 -10.60
CA ALA A 42 -21.83 2.43 -9.37
C ALA A 42 -21.03 3.29 -8.39
N GLU A 43 -21.72 4.14 -7.65
CA GLU A 43 -21.18 4.92 -6.54
C GLU A 43 -21.33 4.11 -5.25
N ILE A 44 -20.23 3.84 -4.54
CA ILE A 44 -20.27 3.33 -3.17
C ILE A 44 -20.34 4.52 -2.24
N VAL A 45 -21.48 4.68 -1.58
CA VAL A 45 -21.80 5.82 -0.72
C VAL A 45 -21.35 5.56 0.71
N PHE A 46 -21.64 4.37 1.24
CA PHE A 46 -21.25 3.98 2.60
C PHE A 46 -20.65 2.58 2.59
N CYS A 47 -19.57 2.39 3.34
CA CYS A 47 -19.00 1.09 3.62
C CYS A 47 -18.57 1.07 5.09
N ALA A 48 -19.23 0.27 5.92
CA ALA A 48 -18.95 0.22 7.35
C ALA A 48 -19.05 -1.21 7.89
N VAL A 49 -18.17 -1.53 8.82
CA VAL A 49 -18.21 -2.75 9.63
C VAL A 49 -18.12 -2.34 11.09
N SER A 50 -18.96 -2.95 11.93
CA SER A 50 -18.96 -2.75 13.39
C SER A 50 -17.56 -2.88 13.96
N SER A 51 -17.16 -1.95 14.82
CA SER A 51 -15.81 -1.85 15.38
C SER A 51 -15.34 -3.14 16.05
N GLU A 52 -16.23 -3.84 16.75
CA GLU A 52 -15.94 -5.13 17.42
C GLU A 52 -15.64 -6.28 16.44
N GLN A 53 -16.03 -6.11 15.18
CA GLN A 53 -15.91 -7.10 14.11
C GLN A 53 -14.90 -6.68 13.04
N GLN A 54 -14.25 -5.52 13.20
CA GLN A 54 -13.17 -5.10 12.30
C GLN A 54 -11.99 -6.09 12.39
N VAL A 55 -11.18 -6.13 11.32
CA VAL A 55 -10.00 -7.02 11.19
C VAL A 55 -10.32 -8.53 11.05
N LYS A 56 -11.57 -8.97 11.24
CA LYS A 56 -12.00 -10.37 11.04
C LYS A 56 -12.26 -10.77 9.57
N GLY A 57 -11.98 -9.88 8.63
CA GLY A 57 -12.15 -10.13 7.19
C GLY A 57 -13.56 -9.89 6.63
N TYR A 58 -14.54 -9.49 7.46
CA TYR A 58 -15.91 -9.22 7.00
C TYR A 58 -16.00 -8.15 5.92
N GLY A 59 -15.20 -7.08 6.00
CA GLY A 59 -15.17 -6.03 4.96
C GLY A 59 -14.77 -6.60 3.60
N SER A 60 -13.66 -7.33 3.53
CA SER A 60 -13.20 -7.98 2.30
C SER A 60 -14.24 -8.98 1.76
N HIS A 61 -14.89 -9.73 2.65
CA HIS A 61 -15.95 -10.67 2.26
C HIS A 61 -17.16 -9.94 1.68
N LEU A 62 -17.59 -8.85 2.31
CA LEU A 62 -18.71 -8.03 1.86
C LEU A 62 -18.45 -7.38 0.49
N MET A 63 -17.24 -6.86 0.28
CA MET A 63 -16.83 -6.30 -1.00
C MET A 63 -16.77 -7.37 -2.10
N ALA A 64 -16.32 -8.58 -1.79
CA ALA A 64 -16.34 -9.70 -2.73
C ALA A 64 -17.77 -10.08 -3.14
N HIS A 65 -18.69 -10.18 -2.17
CA HIS A 65 -20.12 -10.38 -2.44
C HIS A 65 -20.71 -9.26 -3.30
N LEU A 66 -20.42 -8.00 -2.98
CA LEU A 66 -20.89 -6.86 -3.75
C LEU A 66 -20.43 -6.94 -5.21
N LYS A 67 -19.14 -7.20 -5.45
CA LYS A 67 -18.57 -7.30 -6.79
C LYS A 67 -19.19 -8.43 -7.59
N ASP A 68 -19.31 -9.62 -7.00
CA ASP A 68 -19.92 -10.77 -7.68
C ASP A 68 -21.42 -10.55 -7.93
N TYR A 69 -22.14 -9.95 -6.98
CA TYR A 69 -23.56 -9.62 -7.11
C TYR A 69 -23.81 -8.60 -8.24
N VAL A 70 -23.12 -7.45 -8.22
CA VAL A 70 -23.29 -6.41 -9.23
C VAL A 70 -22.92 -6.94 -10.61
N LYS A 71 -21.80 -7.66 -10.73
CA LYS A 71 -21.40 -8.24 -12.02
C LYS A 71 -22.38 -9.28 -12.56
N ALA A 72 -23.08 -10.00 -11.68
CA ALA A 72 -24.07 -11.00 -12.09
C ALA A 72 -25.44 -10.39 -12.44
N THR A 73 -25.76 -9.21 -11.92
CA THR A 73 -27.12 -8.64 -11.99
C THR A 73 -27.21 -7.34 -12.79
N SER A 74 -26.07 -6.77 -13.18
CA SER A 74 -25.97 -5.43 -13.77
C SER A 74 -24.80 -5.34 -14.76
N PRO A 75 -24.85 -4.45 -15.77
CA PRO A 75 -23.74 -4.22 -16.72
C PRO A 75 -22.58 -3.42 -16.10
N ILE A 76 -22.65 -3.11 -14.81
CA ILE A 76 -21.67 -2.28 -14.11
C ILE A 76 -20.34 -3.03 -13.95
N MET A 77 -19.26 -2.35 -14.31
CA MET A 77 -17.89 -2.88 -14.21
C MET A 77 -16.96 -1.97 -13.40
N HIS A 78 -17.43 -0.80 -13.00
CA HIS A 78 -16.64 0.19 -12.27
C HIS A 78 -17.35 0.61 -10.99
N PHE A 79 -16.60 0.69 -9.89
CA PHE A 79 -17.05 1.37 -8.67
C PHE A 79 -16.27 2.66 -8.49
N LEU A 80 -16.97 3.72 -8.12
CA LEU A 80 -16.39 4.98 -7.66
C LEU A 80 -16.81 5.22 -6.22
N THR A 81 -15.90 5.76 -5.41
CA THR A 81 -16.18 6.08 -4.01
C THR A 81 -15.28 7.21 -3.53
N TYR A 82 -15.79 8.01 -2.60
CA TYR A 82 -14.96 8.93 -1.83
C TYR A 82 -14.58 8.25 -0.52
N ALA A 83 -13.34 7.80 -0.41
CA ALA A 83 -12.80 7.18 0.79
C ALA A 83 -12.30 8.25 1.77
N ASP A 84 -12.61 8.08 3.06
CA ASP A 84 -11.92 8.87 4.09
C ASP A 84 -10.46 8.42 4.25
N ASN A 85 -9.65 9.25 4.90
CA ASN A 85 -8.21 8.99 5.10
C ASN A 85 -7.92 7.70 5.89
N TYR A 86 -8.89 7.16 6.62
CA TYR A 86 -8.74 5.91 7.38
C TYR A 86 -9.13 4.67 6.55
N ALA A 87 -9.89 4.86 5.47
CA ALA A 87 -10.40 3.80 4.62
C ALA A 87 -9.62 3.60 3.31
N THR A 88 -8.77 4.55 2.89
CA THR A 88 -7.97 4.44 1.65
C THR A 88 -7.20 3.11 1.58
N GLY A 89 -6.48 2.74 2.64
CA GLY A 89 -5.74 1.48 2.70
C GLY A 89 -6.64 0.23 2.66
N TYR A 90 -7.90 0.33 3.11
CA TYR A 90 -8.87 -0.75 2.93
C TYR A 90 -9.29 -0.86 1.45
N PHE A 91 -9.68 0.26 0.82
CA PHE A 91 -10.11 0.29 -0.57
C PHE A 91 -8.98 -0.14 -1.53
N GLN A 92 -7.74 0.30 -1.30
CA GLN A 92 -6.56 -0.17 -2.05
C GLN A 92 -6.42 -1.70 -2.01
N LYS A 93 -6.57 -2.32 -0.83
CA LYS A 93 -6.57 -3.80 -0.70
C LYS A 93 -7.74 -4.47 -1.42
N GLN A 94 -8.84 -3.75 -1.62
CA GLN A 94 -9.96 -4.21 -2.44
C GLN A 94 -9.78 -3.91 -3.94
N GLY A 95 -8.62 -3.43 -4.38
CA GLY A 95 -8.34 -3.12 -5.79
C GLY A 95 -8.96 -1.80 -6.26
N PHE A 96 -9.09 -0.83 -5.37
CA PHE A 96 -9.33 0.56 -5.74
C PHE A 96 -8.00 1.29 -5.90
N THR A 97 -7.98 2.30 -6.77
CA THR A 97 -6.84 3.18 -7.02
C THR A 97 -7.33 4.63 -7.05
N GLU A 98 -6.42 5.58 -6.76
CA GLU A 98 -6.66 7.02 -6.90
C GLU A 98 -6.58 7.47 -8.36
N ASP A 99 -6.01 6.64 -9.24
CA ASP A 99 -5.97 6.87 -10.68
C ASP A 99 -7.34 6.57 -11.33
N ILE A 100 -8.08 7.64 -11.62
CA ILE A 100 -9.42 7.56 -12.20
C ILE A 100 -9.32 7.47 -13.72
N THR A 101 -9.28 6.23 -14.23
CA THR A 101 -9.22 5.96 -15.68
C THR A 101 -10.57 6.15 -16.39
N LEU A 102 -11.67 6.28 -15.65
CA LEU A 102 -13.00 6.52 -16.22
C LEU A 102 -13.13 7.98 -16.69
N ASP A 103 -13.49 8.17 -17.96
CA ASP A 103 -13.66 9.52 -18.53
C ASP A 103 -14.60 10.38 -17.67
N SER A 104 -14.19 11.62 -17.40
CA SER A 104 -14.89 12.53 -16.48
C SER A 104 -16.34 12.79 -16.90
N SER A 105 -16.67 12.79 -18.20
CA SER A 105 -18.04 12.96 -18.70
C SER A 105 -18.99 11.83 -18.26
N ILE A 106 -18.44 10.67 -17.87
CA ILE A 106 -19.22 9.51 -17.42
C ILE A 106 -19.70 9.69 -15.98
N TRP A 107 -18.93 10.32 -15.10
CA TRP A 107 -19.21 10.32 -13.66
C TRP A 107 -19.33 11.72 -13.03
N MET A 108 -18.69 12.73 -13.61
CA MET A 108 -18.69 14.09 -13.07
C MET A 108 -20.10 14.67 -13.07
N GLY A 109 -20.53 15.19 -11.93
CA GLY A 109 -21.90 15.69 -11.71
C GLY A 109 -22.95 14.62 -11.39
N TRP A 110 -22.58 13.32 -11.39
CA TRP A 110 -23.49 12.21 -11.05
C TRP A 110 -23.26 11.65 -9.65
N ILE A 111 -22.02 11.74 -9.16
CA ILE A 111 -21.64 11.33 -7.79
C ILE A 111 -21.54 12.54 -6.88
N LYS A 112 -21.64 12.31 -5.58
CA LYS A 112 -21.48 13.36 -4.56
C LYS A 112 -20.01 13.61 -4.28
N ASP A 113 -19.58 14.87 -4.38
CA ASP A 113 -18.27 15.29 -3.90
C ASP A 113 -18.31 15.48 -2.39
N TYR A 114 -17.40 14.80 -1.69
CA TYR A 114 -17.28 14.87 -0.23
C TYR A 114 -15.99 15.59 0.13
N GLU A 115 -16.12 16.73 0.84
CA GLU A 115 -14.96 17.44 1.38
C GLU A 115 -14.14 16.52 2.31
N GLY A 116 -12.84 16.42 2.06
CA GLY A 116 -11.92 15.59 2.82
C GLY A 116 -11.96 14.09 2.49
N GLY A 117 -12.67 13.70 1.43
CA GLY A 117 -12.59 12.34 0.85
C GLY A 117 -11.63 12.28 -0.33
N THR A 118 -10.96 11.14 -0.49
CA THR A 118 -10.16 10.83 -1.68
C THR A 118 -11.02 10.04 -2.66
N LEU A 119 -11.18 10.54 -3.89
CA LEU A 119 -11.89 9.81 -4.93
C LEU A 119 -11.08 8.58 -5.35
N MET A 120 -11.71 7.41 -5.38
CA MET A 120 -11.07 6.17 -5.77
C MET A 120 -11.93 5.36 -6.74
N GLN A 121 -11.28 4.71 -7.70
CA GLN A 121 -11.91 3.84 -8.70
C GLN A 121 -11.51 2.38 -8.51
N CYS A 122 -12.47 1.46 -8.61
CA CYS A 122 -12.22 0.04 -8.81
C CYS A 122 -12.79 -0.43 -10.15
N SER A 123 -11.92 -0.91 -11.03
CA SER A 123 -12.31 -1.62 -12.25
C SER A 123 -12.36 -3.12 -11.99
N MET A 124 -13.54 -3.73 -12.11
CA MET A 124 -13.72 -5.15 -11.86
C MET A 124 -13.10 -6.00 -12.97
N VAL A 125 -12.55 -7.17 -12.61
CA VAL A 125 -11.97 -8.10 -13.57
C VAL A 125 -13.08 -9.00 -14.13
N PRO A 126 -13.31 -9.04 -15.46
CA PRO A 126 -14.47 -9.69 -16.04
C PRO A 126 -14.61 -11.19 -15.70
N LYS A 127 -13.51 -11.93 -15.79
CA LYS A 127 -13.52 -13.41 -15.74
C LYS A 127 -13.46 -14.02 -14.34
N ILE A 128 -13.25 -13.23 -13.28
CA ILE A 128 -13.03 -13.78 -11.93
C ILE A 128 -14.29 -13.78 -11.09
N ARG A 129 -14.50 -14.79 -10.25
CA ARG A 129 -15.48 -14.73 -9.17
C ARG A 129 -14.75 -14.33 -7.89
N TYR A 130 -15.02 -13.16 -7.36
CA TYR A 130 -14.30 -12.56 -6.24
C TYR A 130 -14.36 -13.43 -4.97
N LEU A 131 -15.48 -14.10 -4.72
CA LEU A 131 -15.63 -15.05 -3.61
C LEU A 131 -14.74 -16.29 -3.74
N GLU A 132 -14.28 -16.63 -4.95
CA GLU A 132 -13.44 -17.80 -5.22
C GLU A 132 -11.96 -17.45 -5.45
N VAL A 133 -11.58 -16.17 -5.36
CA VAL A 133 -10.22 -15.69 -5.66
C VAL A 133 -9.15 -16.46 -4.87
N GLY A 134 -9.37 -16.72 -3.58
CA GLY A 134 -8.41 -17.48 -2.77
C GLY A 134 -8.14 -18.89 -3.31
N ARG A 135 -9.18 -19.58 -3.79
CA ARG A 135 -9.06 -20.91 -4.42
C ARG A 135 -8.40 -20.80 -5.80
N MET A 136 -8.76 -19.79 -6.58
CA MET A 136 -8.20 -19.56 -7.92
C MET A 136 -6.70 -19.27 -7.85
N LEU A 137 -6.27 -18.37 -6.97
CA LEU A 137 -4.85 -18.02 -6.78
C LEU A 137 -4.03 -19.24 -6.33
N ARG A 138 -4.59 -20.08 -5.45
CA ARG A 138 -3.93 -21.32 -5.03
C ARG A 138 -3.70 -22.27 -6.21
N LYS A 139 -4.73 -22.49 -7.04
CA LYS A 139 -4.61 -23.32 -8.25
C LYS A 139 -3.62 -22.74 -9.26
N GLN A 140 -3.61 -21.42 -9.45
CA GLN A 140 -2.64 -20.75 -10.33
C GLN A 140 -1.21 -20.95 -9.82
N LYS A 141 -0.98 -20.76 -8.52
CA LYS A 141 0.32 -21.02 -7.89
C LYS A 141 0.75 -22.47 -8.08
N GLU A 142 -0.14 -23.43 -7.86
CA GLU A 142 0.13 -24.86 -8.06
C GLU A 142 0.50 -25.16 -9.53
N ALA A 143 -0.21 -24.59 -10.50
CA ALA A 143 0.08 -24.77 -11.92
C ALA A 143 1.47 -24.22 -12.31
N VAL A 144 1.81 -23.02 -11.82
CA VAL A 144 3.15 -22.43 -12.02
C VAL A 144 4.23 -23.31 -11.40
N LEU A 145 4.05 -23.74 -10.15
CA LEU A 145 5.00 -24.62 -9.47
C LEU A 145 5.14 -25.97 -10.17
N ALA A 146 4.06 -26.56 -10.68
CA ALA A 146 4.11 -27.81 -11.45
C ALA A 146 4.94 -27.64 -12.72
N LYS A 147 4.77 -26.53 -13.45
CA LYS A 147 5.59 -26.22 -14.63
C LYS A 147 7.05 -25.99 -14.26
N MET A 148 7.32 -25.27 -13.17
CA MET A 148 8.67 -25.04 -12.67
C MET A 148 9.36 -26.34 -12.27
N ARG A 149 8.66 -27.30 -11.64
CA ARG A 149 9.25 -28.60 -11.24
C ARG A 149 9.82 -29.40 -12.40
N ASN A 150 9.32 -29.23 -13.63
CA ASN A 150 9.84 -29.92 -14.80
C ASN A 150 11.23 -29.40 -15.23
N LEU A 151 11.59 -28.18 -14.82
CA LEU A 151 12.86 -27.53 -15.17
C LEU A 151 13.79 -27.39 -13.96
N SER A 152 13.22 -27.11 -12.79
CA SER A 152 13.93 -26.87 -11.54
C SER A 152 14.09 -28.16 -10.74
N LYS A 153 15.33 -28.42 -10.31
CA LYS A 153 15.67 -29.48 -9.36
C LYS A 153 15.64 -29.03 -7.90
N SER A 154 15.21 -27.79 -7.60
CA SER A 154 15.22 -27.24 -6.24
C SER A 154 14.31 -27.99 -5.25
N HIS A 155 13.39 -28.82 -5.75
CA HIS A 155 12.53 -29.67 -4.93
C HIS A 155 13.18 -31.01 -4.56
N VAL A 156 14.36 -31.33 -5.11
CA VAL A 156 15.11 -32.54 -4.78
C VAL A 156 15.81 -32.33 -3.45
N ILE A 157 15.47 -33.18 -2.47
CA ILE A 157 16.13 -33.19 -1.17
C ILE A 157 17.37 -34.07 -1.31
N HIS A 158 18.56 -33.46 -1.19
CA HIS A 158 19.83 -34.18 -1.21
C HIS A 158 20.18 -34.65 0.20
N PRO A 159 20.70 -35.88 0.38
CA PRO A 159 21.17 -36.34 1.68
C PRO A 159 22.38 -35.52 2.15
N PRO A 160 22.66 -35.47 3.47
CA PRO A 160 23.87 -34.87 4.01
C PRO A 160 25.13 -35.48 3.39
N CYS A 161 26.22 -34.72 3.34
CA CYS A 161 27.51 -35.22 2.86
C CYS A 161 28.03 -36.31 3.81
N GLN A 162 28.50 -37.44 3.26
CA GLN A 162 29.05 -38.56 4.04
C GLN A 162 30.24 -38.12 4.92
N GLN A 163 31.00 -37.12 4.49
CA GLN A 163 32.11 -36.54 5.24
C GLN A 163 31.69 -35.87 6.56
N TRP A 164 30.38 -35.64 6.76
CA TRP A 164 29.84 -35.09 8.00
C TRP A 164 29.30 -36.15 8.98
N GLU A 165 29.43 -37.45 8.68
CA GLU A 165 28.97 -38.52 9.57
C GLU A 165 29.59 -38.44 10.98
N ASN A 166 30.84 -38.00 11.08
CA ASN A 166 31.57 -37.87 12.35
C ASN A 166 31.73 -36.41 12.83
N GLY A 167 30.93 -35.48 12.29
CA GLY A 167 30.96 -34.05 12.65
C GLY A 167 31.17 -33.13 11.45
N VAL A 168 30.80 -31.86 11.62
CA VAL A 168 30.86 -30.86 10.55
C VAL A 168 32.30 -30.43 10.30
N THR A 169 32.77 -30.68 9.08
CA THR A 169 34.09 -30.27 8.59
C THR A 169 33.96 -29.44 7.32
N PRO A 170 34.87 -28.49 7.02
CA PRO A 170 34.85 -27.76 5.75
C PRO A 170 34.96 -28.71 4.55
N ILE A 171 34.06 -28.57 3.59
CA ILE A 171 34.04 -29.34 2.33
C ILE A 171 34.10 -28.35 1.18
N ASP A 172 34.92 -28.63 0.17
CA ASP A 172 34.89 -27.88 -1.10
C ASP A 172 33.53 -28.06 -1.79
N PRO A 173 32.74 -27.00 -2.00
CA PRO A 173 31.42 -27.12 -2.62
C PRO A 173 31.46 -27.75 -4.03
N VAL A 174 32.55 -27.56 -4.79
CA VAL A 174 32.71 -28.14 -6.14
C VAL A 174 32.87 -29.67 -6.09
N SER A 175 33.34 -30.20 -4.96
CA SER A 175 33.45 -31.65 -4.74
C SER A 175 32.07 -32.32 -4.54
N ILE A 176 31.04 -31.56 -4.17
CA ILE A 176 29.69 -32.07 -3.94
C ILE A 176 28.97 -32.22 -5.29
N ALA A 177 28.69 -33.45 -5.71
CA ALA A 177 28.10 -33.75 -7.01
C ALA A 177 26.77 -33.02 -7.27
N ALA A 178 25.94 -32.86 -6.22
CA ALA A 178 24.68 -32.13 -6.32
C ALA A 178 24.89 -30.64 -6.65
N ILE A 179 25.84 -29.98 -5.97
CA ILE A 179 26.19 -28.56 -6.20
C ILE A 179 26.80 -28.39 -7.59
N ARG A 180 27.72 -29.26 -7.99
CA ARG A 180 28.28 -29.24 -9.36
C ARG A 180 27.19 -29.35 -10.43
N ALA A 181 26.19 -30.20 -10.21
CA ALA A 181 25.10 -30.42 -11.16
C ALA A 181 24.12 -29.23 -11.27
N THR A 182 24.16 -28.25 -10.36
CA THR A 182 23.37 -27.01 -10.50
C THR A 182 24.06 -25.97 -11.38
N GLY A 183 25.33 -26.18 -11.75
CA GLY A 183 26.14 -25.16 -12.41
C GLY A 183 26.64 -24.07 -11.47
N TRP A 184 26.58 -24.30 -10.15
CA TRP A 184 27.13 -23.40 -9.15
C TRP A 184 28.64 -23.17 -9.40
N SER A 185 29.05 -21.91 -9.30
CA SER A 185 30.47 -21.52 -9.31
C SER A 185 30.77 -20.62 -8.11
N PRO A 186 32.03 -20.56 -7.67
CA PRO A 186 32.45 -19.61 -6.65
C PRO A 186 32.09 -18.16 -7.00
N GLU A 187 32.18 -17.76 -8.28
CA GLU A 187 31.80 -16.39 -8.69
C GLU A 187 30.31 -16.13 -8.53
N MET A 188 29.44 -17.12 -8.82
CA MET A 188 28.00 -16.99 -8.58
C MET A 188 27.67 -16.87 -7.10
N ASP A 189 28.40 -17.58 -6.25
CA ASP A 189 28.23 -17.52 -4.79
C ASP A 189 28.69 -16.19 -4.22
N GLU A 190 29.82 -15.67 -4.73
CA GLU A 190 30.33 -14.35 -4.37
C GLU A 190 29.32 -13.26 -4.75
N LEU A 191 28.80 -13.28 -5.98
CA LEU A 191 27.75 -12.37 -6.43
C LEU A 191 26.46 -12.51 -5.61
N ALA A 192 26.08 -13.73 -5.22
CA ALA A 192 24.88 -13.95 -4.40
C ALA A 192 25.05 -13.47 -2.94
N ARG A 193 26.30 -13.39 -2.46
CA ARG A 193 26.66 -12.84 -1.14
C ARG A 193 26.83 -11.34 -1.16
N GLU A 194 26.99 -10.72 -2.32
CA GLU A 194 26.98 -9.26 -2.43
C GLU A 194 25.64 -8.75 -1.91
N PRO A 195 25.65 -7.96 -0.82
CA PRO A 195 24.42 -7.40 -0.29
C PRO A 195 23.83 -6.49 -1.36
N ARG A 196 22.57 -6.76 -1.73
CA ARG A 196 21.84 -6.00 -2.76
C ARG A 196 21.82 -4.49 -2.49
N HIS A 197 21.86 -4.12 -1.21
CA HIS A 197 21.82 -2.74 -0.74
C HIS A 197 22.92 -2.47 0.28
N GLY A 198 23.23 -1.19 0.49
CA GLY A 198 24.22 -0.76 1.48
C GLY A 198 23.92 -1.23 2.92
N PRO A 199 24.92 -1.21 3.82
CA PRO A 199 24.80 -1.74 5.19
C PRO A 199 23.71 -1.04 6.03
N HIS A 200 23.40 0.21 5.72
CA HIS A 200 22.39 1.00 6.45
C HIS A 200 20.99 0.91 5.83
N PHE A 201 20.81 0.26 4.69
CA PHE A 201 19.56 0.26 3.94
C PHE A 201 18.34 -0.19 4.78
N ASN A 202 18.46 -1.33 5.46
CA ASN A 202 17.36 -1.87 6.25
C ASN A 202 16.97 -0.95 7.42
N GLU A 203 17.94 -0.26 8.02
CA GLU A 203 17.69 0.68 9.11
C GLU A 203 17.05 1.96 8.60
N MET A 204 17.58 2.53 7.52
CA MET A 204 17.02 3.68 6.79
C MET A 204 15.59 3.41 6.33
N ARG A 205 15.31 2.22 5.80
CA ARG A 205 13.97 1.81 5.36
C ARG A 205 12.98 1.74 6.52
N ARG A 206 13.37 1.12 7.64
CA ARG A 206 12.54 1.07 8.84
C ARG A 206 12.28 2.47 9.42
N PHE A 207 13.29 3.33 9.39
CA PHE A 207 13.17 4.71 9.84
C PHE A 207 12.19 5.51 8.96
N LEU A 208 12.39 5.49 7.64
CA LEU A 208 11.53 6.19 6.69
C LEU A 208 10.07 5.70 6.77
N ASN A 209 9.86 4.39 6.90
CA ASN A 209 8.53 3.81 7.05
C ASN A 209 7.81 4.30 8.32
N GLN A 210 8.53 4.49 9.43
CA GLN A 210 7.94 5.07 10.65
C GLN A 210 7.54 6.53 10.46
N ILE A 211 8.35 7.31 9.74
CA ILE A 211 8.03 8.70 9.40
C ILE A 211 6.78 8.76 8.51
N GLN A 212 6.72 7.98 7.42
CA GLN A 212 5.59 7.93 6.49
C GLN A 212 4.27 7.56 7.20
N ASN A 213 4.31 6.62 8.15
CA ASN A 213 3.12 6.17 8.87
C ASN A 213 2.70 7.10 10.04
N HIS A 214 3.45 8.16 10.32
CA HIS A 214 3.07 9.10 11.36
C HIS A 214 1.86 9.95 10.92
N LYS A 215 0.88 10.13 11.81
CA LYS A 215 -0.37 10.88 11.55
C LYS A 215 -0.22 12.34 11.07
N GLN A 216 0.98 12.89 11.08
CA GLN A 216 1.28 14.26 10.61
C GLN A 216 2.09 14.27 9.30
N ALA A 217 2.35 13.11 8.71
CA ALA A 217 3.12 12.98 7.47
C ALA A 217 2.30 13.28 6.22
N TRP A 218 0.97 13.30 6.31
CA TRP A 218 0.06 13.44 5.16
C TRP A 218 0.40 14.57 4.17
N PRO A 219 0.90 15.77 4.55
CA PRO A 219 1.24 16.81 3.57
C PRO A 219 2.53 16.54 2.79
N PHE A 220 3.34 15.59 3.27
CA PHE A 220 4.69 15.32 2.79
C PHE A 220 4.80 13.95 2.14
N LEU A 221 3.69 13.20 1.99
CA LEU A 221 3.69 11.85 1.44
C LEU A 221 4.05 11.84 -0.05
N SER A 222 3.64 12.87 -0.79
CA SER A 222 3.81 12.98 -2.24
C SER A 222 4.34 14.37 -2.62
N PRO A 223 4.89 14.55 -3.84
CA PRO A 223 5.29 15.86 -4.34
C PRO A 223 4.14 16.85 -4.32
N VAL A 224 4.43 18.14 -4.07
CA VAL A 224 3.41 19.20 -4.13
C VAL A 224 2.87 19.33 -5.55
N ASN A 225 1.56 19.17 -5.73
CA ASN A 225 0.94 19.25 -7.05
C ASN A 225 1.04 20.68 -7.61
N LYS A 226 1.71 20.86 -8.75
CA LYS A 226 1.88 22.15 -9.41
C LYS A 226 0.54 22.76 -9.87
N ASP A 227 -0.44 21.93 -10.22
CA ASP A 227 -1.74 22.43 -10.68
C ASP A 227 -2.59 22.97 -9.51
N GLU A 228 -2.38 22.43 -8.30
CA GLU A 228 -3.03 22.90 -7.07
C GLU A 228 -2.29 24.08 -6.42
N VAL A 229 -0.96 24.11 -6.54
CA VAL A 229 -0.08 25.14 -5.96
C VAL A 229 0.86 25.72 -7.03
N PRO A 230 0.35 26.62 -7.91
CA PRO A 230 1.06 27.03 -9.13
C PRO A 230 2.40 27.74 -8.94
N ASP A 231 2.58 28.43 -7.82
CA ASP A 231 3.78 29.20 -7.52
C ASP A 231 4.81 28.44 -6.68
N TYR A 232 4.49 27.22 -6.21
CA TYR A 232 5.35 26.46 -5.30
C TYR A 232 6.77 26.29 -5.84
N TYR A 233 6.88 25.82 -7.08
CA TYR A 233 8.17 25.56 -7.74
C TYR A 233 8.91 26.82 -8.19
N ASN A 234 8.28 28.00 -8.09
CA ASN A 234 8.97 29.29 -8.26
C ASN A 234 9.64 29.74 -6.95
N VAL A 235 9.09 29.33 -5.80
CA VAL A 235 9.57 29.70 -4.46
C VAL A 235 10.55 28.66 -3.90
N ILE A 236 10.27 27.38 -4.14
CA ILE A 236 11.04 26.22 -3.67
C ILE A 236 11.85 25.64 -4.81
N THR A 237 13.17 25.81 -4.73
CA THR A 237 14.12 25.42 -5.78
C THR A 237 14.52 23.95 -5.74
N SER A 238 14.45 23.33 -4.57
CA SER A 238 14.84 21.94 -4.33
C SER A 238 13.68 21.20 -3.63
N PRO A 239 12.61 20.85 -4.37
CA PRO A 239 11.47 20.15 -3.80
C PRO A 239 11.89 18.76 -3.30
N MET A 240 11.23 18.29 -2.25
CA MET A 240 11.43 16.95 -1.69
C MET A 240 10.15 16.50 -0.99
N ASP A 241 9.92 15.19 -0.95
CA ASP A 241 8.78 14.52 -0.33
C ASP A 241 9.14 13.07 0.02
N LEU A 242 8.30 12.41 0.83
CA LEU A 242 8.59 11.09 1.37
C LEU A 242 8.49 9.96 0.33
N SER A 243 7.73 10.11 -0.76
CA SER A 243 7.69 9.12 -1.84
C SER A 243 8.96 9.18 -2.69
N THR A 244 9.43 10.40 -3.00
CA THR A 244 10.73 10.60 -3.66
C THR A 244 11.88 10.05 -2.80
N MET A 245 11.85 10.25 -1.48
CA MET A 245 12.83 9.65 -0.58
C MET A 245 12.79 8.11 -0.58
N GLU A 246 11.60 7.51 -0.66
CA GLU A 246 11.46 6.04 -0.73
C GLU A 246 12.06 5.49 -2.02
N GLU A 247 11.79 6.15 -3.16
CA GLU A 247 12.37 5.80 -4.45
C GLU A 247 13.91 5.90 -4.42
N ARG A 248 14.45 7.01 -3.91
CA ARG A 248 15.90 7.22 -3.77
C ARG A 248 16.56 6.15 -2.88
N LEU A 249 15.89 5.78 -1.80
CA LEU A 249 16.39 4.72 -0.91
C LEU A 249 16.45 3.37 -1.62
N GLU A 250 15.40 2.97 -2.33
CA GLU A 250 15.34 1.68 -3.05
C GLU A 250 16.34 1.60 -4.23
N HIS A 251 16.83 2.75 -4.72
CA HIS A 251 17.90 2.86 -5.72
C HIS A 251 19.32 3.05 -5.14
N ASP A 252 19.48 2.92 -3.81
CA ASP A 252 20.76 3.11 -3.11
C ASP A 252 21.39 4.52 -3.28
N ASP A 253 20.58 5.55 -3.50
CA ASP A 253 21.06 6.94 -3.64
C ASP A 253 21.52 7.56 -2.31
N TYR A 254 21.26 6.91 -1.19
CA TYR A 254 21.71 7.33 0.14
C TYR A 254 22.92 6.51 0.58
N ALA A 255 24.11 7.11 0.50
CA ALA A 255 25.35 6.46 0.94
C ALA A 255 25.41 6.29 2.47
N ALA A 256 24.80 7.21 3.22
CA ALA A 256 24.77 7.19 4.68
C ALA A 256 23.43 7.71 5.26
N PRO A 257 23.08 7.33 6.50
CA PRO A 257 21.87 7.82 7.17
C PRO A 257 21.73 9.35 7.22
N LYS A 258 22.84 10.08 7.28
CA LYS A 258 22.86 11.55 7.27
C LYS A 258 22.25 12.13 5.99
N ASP A 259 22.40 11.45 4.85
CA ASP A 259 21.92 11.92 3.55
C ASP A 259 20.38 11.86 3.51
N LEU A 260 19.81 10.75 3.99
CA LEU A 260 18.37 10.58 4.15
C LEU A 260 17.78 11.57 5.16
N VAL A 261 18.45 11.78 6.30
CA VAL A 261 18.03 12.78 7.29
C VAL A 261 18.11 14.20 6.70
N GLY A 262 19.09 14.46 5.83
CA GLY A 262 19.21 15.72 5.08
C GLY A 262 17.99 16.02 4.22
N ASP A 263 17.53 15.05 3.43
CA ASP A 263 16.31 15.19 2.63
C ASP A 263 15.06 15.37 3.50
N LEU A 264 14.98 14.69 4.65
CA LEU A 264 13.86 14.90 5.58
C LEU A 264 13.86 16.31 6.18
N LYS A 265 15.04 16.84 6.53
CA LYS A 265 15.20 18.25 6.95
C LYS A 265 14.84 19.22 5.82
N LEU A 266 15.16 18.88 4.57
CA LEU A 266 14.81 19.67 3.39
C LEU A 266 13.29 19.81 3.27
N ILE A 267 12.52 18.72 3.43
CA ILE A 267 11.05 18.74 3.48
C ILE A 267 10.53 19.77 4.49
N PHE A 268 11.04 19.72 5.73
CA PHE A 268 10.59 20.64 6.78
C PHE A 268 11.00 22.10 6.52
N SER A 269 12.20 22.31 5.98
CA SER A 269 12.68 23.65 5.63
C SER A 269 11.89 24.27 4.47
N ASN A 270 11.56 23.49 3.45
CA ASN A 270 10.73 23.91 2.33
C ASN A 270 9.31 24.25 2.80
N CYS A 271 8.74 23.41 3.69
CA CYS A 271 7.44 23.67 4.28
C CYS A 271 7.41 25.01 5.03
N ARG A 272 8.41 25.29 5.88
CA ARG A 272 8.53 26.57 6.62
C ARG A 272 8.84 27.76 5.74
N ARG A 273 9.54 27.56 4.62
CA ARG A 273 9.85 28.63 3.66
C ARG A 273 8.61 29.06 2.88
N TYR A 274 7.76 28.10 2.51
CA TYR A 274 6.58 28.37 1.71
C TYR A 274 5.34 28.73 2.54
N ASN A 275 5.19 28.15 3.74
CA ASN A 275 3.98 28.31 4.56
C ASN A 275 4.24 29.17 5.81
N ASP A 276 3.24 29.97 6.18
CA ASP A 276 3.24 30.70 7.46
C ASP A 276 3.18 29.73 8.66
N ALA A 277 3.80 30.10 9.78
CA ALA A 277 3.91 29.29 10.99
C ALA A 277 2.55 28.92 11.62
N THR A 278 1.50 29.69 11.35
CA THR A 278 0.15 29.41 11.88
C THR A 278 -0.59 28.31 11.11
N THR A 279 -0.12 27.96 9.91
CA THR A 279 -0.76 26.98 9.02
C THR A 279 -0.75 25.57 9.59
N VAL A 280 -1.67 24.73 9.12
CA VAL A 280 -1.70 23.30 9.48
C VAL A 280 -0.43 22.60 8.99
N TYR A 281 0.08 22.99 7.81
CA TYR A 281 1.28 22.42 7.21
C TYR A 281 2.54 22.66 8.07
N ALA A 282 2.75 23.90 8.51
CA ALA A 282 3.87 24.23 9.41
C ALA A 282 3.79 23.44 10.73
N LYS A 283 2.59 23.34 11.32
CA LYS A 283 2.35 22.53 12.54
C LYS A 283 2.61 21.03 12.31
N CYS A 284 2.29 20.50 11.13
CA CYS A 284 2.61 19.13 10.77
C CYS A 284 4.13 18.92 10.65
N ALA A 285 4.85 19.84 10.00
CA ALA A 285 6.31 19.80 9.89
C ALA A 285 6.98 19.81 11.27
N GLU A 286 6.58 20.70 12.18
CA GLU A 286 7.14 20.77 13.54
C GLU A 286 6.94 19.46 14.32
N LYS A 287 5.73 18.89 14.27
CA LYS A 287 5.43 17.64 14.97
C LYS A 287 6.19 16.46 14.38
N LEU A 288 6.30 16.39 13.05
CA LEU A 288 7.00 15.31 12.38
C LEU A 288 8.51 15.41 12.58
N GLU A 289 9.07 16.62 12.56
CA GLU A 289 10.49 16.87 12.87
C GLU A 289 10.82 16.49 14.32
N LYS A 290 9.94 16.82 15.27
CA LYS A 290 10.10 16.37 16.67
C LYS A 290 10.06 14.85 16.79
N TYR A 291 9.19 14.18 16.03
CA TYR A 291 9.12 12.72 15.99
C TYR A 291 10.37 12.11 15.35
N MET A 292 10.87 12.67 14.25
CA MET A 292 12.15 12.33 13.63
C MET A 292 13.29 12.36 14.66
N ARG A 293 13.46 13.48 15.37
CA ARG A 293 14.51 13.61 16.40
C ARG A 293 14.38 12.58 17.52
N LYS A 294 13.15 12.20 17.89
CA LYS A 294 12.90 11.13 18.86
C LYS A 294 13.33 9.76 18.31
N LEU A 295 13.04 9.46 17.05
CA LEU A 295 13.46 8.21 16.41
C LEU A 295 14.98 8.12 16.29
N ILE A 296 15.64 9.19 15.84
CA ILE A 296 17.12 9.28 15.75
C ILE A 296 17.76 8.98 17.11
N LYS A 297 17.26 9.58 18.20
CA LYS A 297 17.74 9.29 19.56
C LYS A 297 17.57 7.83 20.01
N GLY A 298 16.61 7.12 19.43
CA GLY A 298 16.36 5.72 19.72
C GLY A 298 17.29 4.76 18.98
N ILE A 299 18.10 5.27 18.06
CA ILE A 299 19.05 4.50 17.25
C ILE A 299 20.47 4.89 17.72
N PRO A 300 21.15 4.04 18.51
CA PRO A 300 22.46 4.35 19.10
C PRO A 300 23.51 4.81 18.08
N GLU A 301 23.49 4.25 16.88
CA GLU A 301 24.42 4.53 15.78
C GLU A 301 24.19 5.93 15.16
N TRP A 302 23.04 6.56 15.40
CA TRP A 302 22.62 7.81 14.76
C TRP A 302 22.57 8.99 15.73
N VAL A 303 23.02 8.82 16.97
CA VAL A 303 22.91 9.84 18.03
C VAL A 303 23.55 11.17 17.61
N ASP A 304 24.64 11.12 16.84
CA ASP A 304 25.35 12.32 16.36
C ASP A 304 24.54 13.12 15.32
N LEU A 305 23.62 12.47 14.60
CA LEU A 305 22.72 13.12 13.64
C LEU A 305 21.67 14.01 14.32
N HIS A 306 21.55 13.94 15.65
CA HIS A 306 20.64 14.78 16.42
C HIS A 306 21.15 16.22 16.57
N GLN A 307 22.48 16.45 16.46
CA GLN A 307 23.12 17.73 16.80
C GLN A 307 23.27 18.70 15.63
N GLU A 308 23.14 18.23 14.39
CA GLU A 308 23.05 19.04 13.16
C GLU A 308 21.59 19.31 12.77
#